data_AF-A0A6N8H600-F1
#
_entry.id   AF-A0A6N8H600-F1
#
_cell.length_a   1.000
_cell.length_b   1.000
_cell.length_c   1.000
_cell.angle_alpha   90.00
_cell.angle_beta   90.00
_cell.angle_gamma   90.00
#
_symmetry.space_group_name_H-M   'P 1'
#
loop_
_entity.id
_entity.type
_entity.pdbx_description
1 polymer ?
#
loop_
_entity_poly.entity_id
_entity_poly.type
_entity_poly.pdbx_seq_one_letter_code
_entity_poly.pdbx_strand_id
1 'polypeptide(L)'
;MKLWKKPRLAAALCAVVVLVCAAAPAVFLSVVDAASLGHSQAVADPYTAPTPTADDYYLLRQLSARQLTQSKYTFQPGDTGQERKPLIYYNNQANDLTDMTNGWDYVDTVNTALQSLADAGAISQAWADYAADWYSTEETTLTTYDERQYSLTVPYYSVDSLGLVTFKRFAVQNGVPTTLMALKMDSRTGQVYSFWLSTPADSAAAHDPESLPKEAALRAFADQAGLTSLGDWTWREDLTYPRAIYSLNGQALVAAASGAYTVNDYFTYSGATSDRWYVSIELSLCAEANLPLRMQDDTTNLEKEANPDA
;
A
#
# COMPACT_ATOMS: atom_id res chain seq x y z
N MET A 1 -33.25 55.10 63.33
CA MET A 1 -34.23 54.01 63.14
C MET A 1 -35.61 54.57 62.79
N LYS A 2 -35.92 54.83 61.51
CA LYS A 2 -37.25 55.34 61.04
C LYS A 2 -38.00 54.36 60.12
N LEU A 3 -37.39 53.24 59.75
CA LEU A 3 -37.95 52.25 58.82
C LEU A 3 -38.93 51.25 59.47
N TRP A 4 -38.93 51.13 60.81
CA TRP A 4 -39.86 50.25 61.53
C TRP A 4 -41.31 50.75 61.62
N LYS A 5 -41.60 51.98 61.15
CA LYS A 5 -42.98 52.51 61.10
C LYS A 5 -43.74 52.17 59.80
N LYS A 6 -43.09 51.55 58.80
CA LYS A 6 -43.71 51.20 57.51
C LYS A 6 -43.24 49.81 57.02
N PRO A 7 -43.74 48.70 57.59
CA PRO A 7 -43.27 47.34 57.27
C PRO A 7 -43.46 46.98 55.79
N ARG A 8 -44.50 47.51 55.14
CA ARG A 8 -44.74 47.34 53.70
C ARG A 8 -43.65 47.97 52.83
N LEU A 9 -43.04 49.06 53.28
CA LEU A 9 -42.00 49.78 52.54
C LEU A 9 -40.64 49.10 52.70
N ALA A 10 -40.37 48.53 53.88
CA ALA A 10 -39.21 47.67 54.11
C ALA A 10 -39.29 46.36 53.30
N ALA A 11 -40.46 45.73 53.25
CA ALA A 11 -40.70 44.54 52.43
C ALA A 11 -40.54 44.83 50.93
N ALA A 12 -41.06 45.96 50.45
CA ALA A 12 -40.88 46.39 49.06
C ALA A 12 -39.41 46.64 48.71
N LEU A 13 -38.64 47.27 49.61
CA LEU A 13 -37.21 47.48 49.41
C LEU A 13 -36.43 46.15 49.37
N CYS A 14 -36.74 45.20 50.27
CA CYS A 14 -36.13 43.87 50.21
C CYS A 14 -36.49 43.14 48.91
N ALA A 15 -37.74 43.20 48.46
CA ALA A 15 -38.16 42.57 47.20
C ALA A 15 -37.41 43.16 45.99
N VAL A 16 -37.21 44.48 45.95
CA VAL A 16 -36.42 45.15 44.91
C VAL A 16 -34.96 44.71 44.95
N VAL A 17 -34.34 44.64 46.13
CA VAL A 17 -32.94 44.19 46.27
C VAL A 17 -32.78 42.73 45.84
N VAL A 18 -33.73 41.86 46.20
CA VAL A 18 -33.72 40.45 45.77
C VAL A 18 -33.90 40.33 44.26
N LEU A 19 -34.78 41.12 43.66
CA LEU A 19 -34.96 41.17 42.19
C LEU A 19 -33.69 41.62 41.47
N VAL A 20 -33.01 42.65 41.98
CA VAL A 20 -31.74 43.14 41.43
C VAL A 20 -30.64 42.10 41.59
N CYS A 21 -30.52 41.46 42.75
CA CYS A 21 -29.55 40.37 42.97
C CYS A 21 -29.84 39.13 42.10
N ALA A 22 -31.11 38.80 41.85
CA ALA A 22 -31.50 37.69 41.00
C ALA A 22 -31.24 37.95 39.50
N ALA A 23 -31.25 39.22 39.08
CA ALA A 23 -30.96 39.60 37.69
C ALA A 23 -29.44 39.70 37.40
N ALA A 24 -28.59 39.86 38.43
CA ALA A 24 -27.16 40.04 38.26
C ALA A 24 -26.46 38.87 37.54
N PRO A 25 -26.76 37.58 37.81
CA PRO A 25 -26.18 36.47 37.06
C PRO A 25 -26.57 36.47 35.59
N ALA A 26 -27.80 36.85 35.25
CA ALA A 26 -28.27 36.89 33.87
C ALA A 26 -27.61 38.01 33.06
N VAL A 27 -27.42 39.19 33.68
CA VAL A 27 -26.69 40.31 33.08
C VAL A 27 -25.20 40.00 32.95
N PHE A 28 -24.60 39.36 33.96
CA PHE A 28 -23.21 38.93 33.88
C PHE A 28 -23.01 37.91 32.77
N LEU A 29 -23.91 36.92 32.65
CA LEU A 29 -23.86 35.93 31.58
C LEU A 29 -24.08 36.55 30.20
N SER A 30 -25.03 37.48 30.02
CA SER A 30 -25.24 38.12 28.71
C SER A 30 -24.09 39.05 28.31
N VAL A 31 -23.46 39.74 29.26
CA VAL A 31 -22.29 40.57 29.01
C VAL A 31 -21.06 39.72 28.72
N VAL A 32 -20.85 38.63 29.46
CA VAL A 32 -19.73 37.70 29.21
C VAL A 32 -19.94 36.93 27.91
N ASP A 33 -21.15 36.50 27.58
CA ASP A 33 -21.46 35.86 26.30
C ASP A 33 -21.17 36.82 25.14
N ALA A 34 -21.68 38.06 25.21
CA ALA A 34 -21.41 39.10 24.21
C ALA A 34 -19.93 39.53 24.12
N ALA A 35 -19.18 39.48 25.22
CA ALA A 35 -17.78 39.94 25.27
C ALA A 35 -16.76 38.81 25.04
N SER A 36 -17.08 37.55 25.31
CA SER A 36 -16.11 36.45 25.34
C SER A 36 -16.42 35.29 24.40
N LEU A 37 -17.70 34.99 24.12
CA LEU A 37 -18.10 33.87 23.28
C LEU A 37 -18.29 34.33 21.83
N GLY A 38 -17.18 34.38 21.09
CA GLY A 38 -17.16 34.78 19.67
C GLY A 38 -15.88 35.46 19.23
N HIS A 39 -15.06 35.91 20.19
CA HIS A 39 -13.73 36.46 19.92
C HIS A 39 -12.72 35.30 19.88
N SER A 40 -12.67 34.58 18.76
CA SER A 40 -11.49 33.77 18.44
C SER A 40 -10.32 34.74 18.28
N GLN A 41 -9.46 34.84 19.29
CA GLN A 41 -8.17 35.49 19.09
C GLN A 41 -7.43 34.65 18.05
N ALA A 42 -7.15 35.25 16.89
CA ALA A 42 -6.26 34.66 15.92
C ALA A 42 -4.92 34.43 16.63
N VAL A 43 -4.57 33.17 16.87
CA VAL A 43 -3.24 32.81 17.35
C VAL A 43 -2.28 33.29 16.28
N ALA A 44 -1.39 34.22 16.64
CA ALA A 44 -0.53 34.93 15.69
C ALA A 44 0.34 33.96 14.87
N ASP A 45 0.68 32.82 15.46
CA ASP A 45 1.35 31.69 14.80
C ASP A 45 0.58 30.40 15.12
N PRO A 46 -0.46 30.06 14.34
CA PRO A 46 -1.12 28.77 14.47
C PRO A 46 -0.07 27.68 14.28
N TYR A 47 -0.12 26.64 15.12
CA TYR A 47 0.75 25.50 14.93
C TYR A 47 0.56 24.95 13.51
N THR A 48 1.60 25.05 12.69
CA THR A 48 1.65 24.42 11.38
C THR A 48 2.22 23.02 11.60
N ALA A 49 1.40 22.00 11.37
CA ALA A 49 1.88 20.63 11.46
C ALA A 49 3.04 20.43 10.47
N PRO A 50 4.18 19.87 10.91
CA PRO A 50 5.26 19.49 10.02
C PRO A 50 4.71 18.60 8.91
N THR A 51 5.13 18.85 7.67
CA THR A 51 4.82 17.97 6.54
C THR A 51 5.47 16.62 6.81
N PRO A 52 4.71 15.51 6.86
CA PRO A 52 5.27 14.18 7.07
C PRO A 52 6.26 13.83 5.95
N THR A 53 7.35 13.18 6.32
CA THR A 53 8.42 12.74 5.40
C THR A 53 8.58 11.22 5.46
N ALA A 54 9.33 10.64 4.53
CA ALA A 54 9.61 9.20 4.50
C ALA A 54 10.12 8.65 5.85
N ASP A 55 10.98 9.40 6.54
CA ASP A 55 11.60 8.99 7.80
C ASP A 55 10.62 8.88 8.97
N ASP A 56 9.45 9.52 8.87
CA ASP A 56 8.39 9.44 9.88
C ASP A 56 7.67 8.07 9.84
N TYR A 57 7.76 7.36 8.70
CA TYR A 57 7.10 6.07 8.50
C TYR A 57 8.07 4.92 8.71
N TYR A 58 7.70 4.01 9.60
CA TYR A 58 8.51 2.82 9.90
C TYR A 58 8.78 1.97 8.64
N LEU A 59 7.75 1.68 7.84
CA LEU A 59 7.90 0.86 6.64
C LEU A 59 8.85 1.50 5.62
N LEU A 60 8.72 2.80 5.37
CA LEU A 60 9.60 3.52 4.44
C LEU A 60 11.05 3.53 4.95
N ARG A 61 11.29 3.69 6.25
CA ARG A 61 12.64 3.53 6.82
C ARG A 61 13.22 2.14 6.62
N GLN A 62 12.42 1.08 6.77
CA GLN A 62 12.88 -0.29 6.52
C GLN A 62 13.25 -0.50 5.04
N LEU A 63 12.42 0.01 4.12
CA LEU A 63 12.71 -0.06 2.69
C LEU A 63 13.97 0.74 2.32
N SER A 64 14.19 1.90 2.95
CA SER A 64 15.40 2.71 2.77
C SER A 64 16.65 1.98 3.25
N ALA A 65 16.60 1.41 4.46
CA ALA A 65 17.70 0.61 5.01
C ALA A 65 18.01 -0.62 4.13
N ARG A 66 16.99 -1.25 3.56
CA ARG A 66 17.14 -2.39 2.64
C ARG A 66 17.84 -1.96 1.35
N GLN A 67 17.42 -0.84 0.76
CA GLN A 67 18.03 -0.30 -0.45
C GLN A 67 19.51 0.04 -0.23
N LEU A 68 19.85 0.67 0.90
CA LEU A 68 21.23 0.98 1.28
C LEU A 68 22.09 -0.27 1.55
N THR A 69 21.48 -1.35 2.04
CA THR A 69 22.20 -2.62 2.26
C THR A 69 22.45 -3.32 0.93
N GLN A 70 21.46 -3.36 0.04
CA GLN A 70 21.57 -4.00 -1.26
C GLN A 70 22.53 -3.27 -2.21
N SER A 71 22.55 -1.93 -2.19
CA SER A 71 23.49 -1.14 -2.98
C SER A 71 24.95 -1.37 -2.59
N LYS A 72 25.21 -1.83 -1.36
CA LYS A 72 26.56 -2.20 -0.90
C LYS A 72 27.01 -3.58 -1.37
N TYR A 73 26.09 -4.47 -1.73
CA TYR A 73 26.38 -5.83 -2.19
C TYR A 73 26.36 -6.00 -3.71
N THR A 74 25.76 -5.06 -4.46
CA THR A 74 25.71 -5.10 -5.93
C THR A 74 26.84 -4.26 -6.55
N PHE A 75 28.04 -4.84 -6.58
CA PHE A 75 29.03 -4.50 -7.60
C PHE A 75 29.72 -5.78 -8.08
N GLN A 76 29.07 -6.50 -8.99
CA GLN A 76 29.73 -7.48 -9.85
C GLN A 76 29.97 -6.84 -11.23
N PRO A 77 31.18 -6.87 -11.79
CA PRO A 77 31.45 -6.32 -13.12
C PRO A 77 30.76 -7.20 -14.16
N GLY A 78 29.64 -6.73 -14.70
CA GLY A 78 28.82 -7.46 -15.67
C GLY A 78 27.31 -7.29 -15.45
N ASP A 79 26.91 -6.97 -14.22
CA ASP A 79 25.54 -6.55 -13.94
C ASP A 79 25.39 -5.10 -14.37
N THR A 80 24.61 -4.84 -15.43
CA THR A 80 24.11 -3.49 -15.69
C THR A 80 23.34 -3.08 -14.45
N GLY A 81 23.88 -2.17 -13.65
CA GLY A 81 23.30 -1.67 -12.41
C GLY A 81 21.89 -1.13 -12.62
N GLN A 82 20.90 -2.03 -12.64
CA GLN A 82 19.51 -1.66 -12.64
C GLN A 82 19.22 -1.09 -11.26
N GLU A 83 19.26 0.25 -11.16
CA GLU A 83 18.51 0.97 -10.15
C GLU A 83 17.12 0.32 -10.07
N ARG A 84 16.79 -0.22 -8.89
CA ARG A 84 15.62 -1.08 -8.69
C ARG A 84 14.32 -0.29 -8.90
N LYS A 85 13.93 -0.21 -10.17
CA LYS A 85 12.57 0.01 -10.64
C LYS A 85 11.64 -0.97 -9.90
N PRO A 86 10.42 -0.58 -9.42
CA PRO A 86 9.41 -1.53 -8.96
C PRO A 86 9.35 -2.77 -9.86
N LEU A 87 9.55 -3.94 -9.25
CA LEU A 87 9.58 -5.23 -9.90
C LEU A 87 8.15 -5.76 -10.04
N ILE A 88 7.38 -5.07 -10.89
CA ILE A 88 5.98 -5.39 -11.22
C ILE A 88 5.82 -6.66 -12.07
N TYR A 89 6.92 -7.26 -12.50
CA TYR A 89 6.90 -8.55 -13.18
C TYR A 89 7.72 -9.54 -12.38
N TYR A 90 7.07 -10.62 -11.94
CA TYR A 90 7.71 -11.71 -11.25
C TYR A 90 8.04 -12.81 -12.25
N ASN A 91 9.29 -13.27 -12.29
CA ASN A 91 9.62 -14.49 -13.03
C ASN A 91 8.83 -15.66 -12.39
N ASN A 92 7.98 -16.30 -13.18
CA ASN A 92 7.04 -17.31 -12.72
C ASN A 92 7.71 -18.64 -12.30
N GLN A 93 9.00 -18.83 -12.58
CA GLN A 93 9.71 -20.06 -12.23
C GLN A 93 9.91 -20.19 -10.71
N ALA A 94 9.70 -21.39 -10.18
CA ALA A 94 9.87 -21.70 -8.76
C ALA A 94 11.35 -21.87 -8.33
N ASN A 95 12.26 -21.09 -8.92
CA ASN A 95 13.72 -21.27 -8.77
C ASN A 95 14.21 -21.19 -7.32
N ASP A 96 13.48 -20.49 -6.45
CA ASP A 96 13.90 -20.27 -5.05
C ASP A 96 13.24 -21.25 -4.07
N LEU A 97 12.33 -22.15 -4.52
CA LEU A 97 11.58 -23.03 -3.61
C LEU A 97 12.51 -23.84 -2.70
N THR A 98 13.63 -24.34 -3.23
CA THR A 98 14.60 -25.15 -2.48
C THR A 98 15.38 -24.35 -1.43
N ASP A 99 15.44 -23.03 -1.59
CA ASP A 99 16.21 -22.11 -0.72
C ASP A 99 15.32 -21.42 0.33
N MET A 100 14.00 -21.59 0.22
CA MET A 100 13.03 -21.02 1.15
C MET A 100 12.62 -22.02 2.25
N THR A 101 12.21 -21.48 3.39
CA THR A 101 11.74 -22.28 4.53
C THR A 101 10.26 -22.58 4.38
N ASN A 102 9.85 -23.82 4.67
CA ASN A 102 8.44 -24.18 4.71
C ASN A 102 7.71 -23.43 5.85
N GLY A 103 6.56 -22.83 5.55
CA GLY A 103 5.79 -21.97 6.46
C GLY A 103 4.44 -22.53 6.88
N TRP A 104 4.37 -23.77 7.38
CA TRP A 104 3.13 -24.37 7.93
C TRP A 104 2.37 -23.42 8.86
N ASP A 105 3.07 -22.75 9.78
CA ASP A 105 2.48 -21.85 10.77
C ASP A 105 2.07 -20.47 10.20
N TYR A 106 2.38 -20.20 8.92
CA TYR A 106 2.13 -18.92 8.27
C TYR A 106 0.95 -18.91 7.31
N VAL A 107 0.22 -20.03 7.17
CA VAL A 107 -0.99 -20.12 6.35
C VAL A 107 -2.00 -19.03 6.75
N ASP A 108 -2.35 -18.95 8.03
CA ASP A 108 -3.31 -17.96 8.54
C ASP A 108 -2.78 -16.52 8.42
N THR A 109 -1.47 -16.33 8.55
CA THR A 109 -0.82 -15.01 8.38
C THR A 109 -0.98 -14.52 6.95
N VAL A 110 -0.70 -15.39 5.96
CA VAL A 110 -0.83 -15.07 4.55
C VAL A 110 -2.30 -14.85 4.17
N ASN A 111 -3.21 -15.72 4.64
CA ASN A 111 -4.65 -15.55 4.41
C ASN A 111 -5.17 -14.23 4.96
N THR A 112 -4.76 -13.85 6.18
CA THR A 112 -5.13 -12.56 6.79
C THR A 112 -4.59 -11.39 5.99
N ALA A 113 -3.36 -11.48 5.50
CA ALA A 113 -2.76 -10.43 4.67
C ALA A 113 -3.49 -10.27 3.33
N LEU A 114 -3.84 -11.37 2.67
CA LEU A 114 -4.65 -11.37 1.43
C LEU A 114 -6.04 -10.78 1.66
N GLN A 115 -6.71 -11.18 2.75
CA GLN A 115 -8.02 -10.64 3.09
C GLN A 115 -7.93 -9.15 3.41
N SER A 116 -6.91 -8.71 4.14
CA SER A 116 -6.72 -7.28 4.43
C SER A 116 -6.50 -6.44 3.16
N LEU A 117 -5.84 -6.99 2.13
CA LEU A 117 -5.72 -6.33 0.84
C LEU A 117 -7.07 -6.22 0.11
N ALA A 118 -7.92 -7.26 0.21
CA ALA A 118 -9.27 -7.25 -0.34
C ALA A 118 -10.19 -6.27 0.39
N ASP A 119 -10.18 -6.29 1.73
CA ASP A 119 -10.97 -5.39 2.59
C ASP A 119 -10.61 -3.92 2.36
N ALA A 120 -9.32 -3.64 2.11
CA ALA A 120 -8.86 -2.30 1.73
C ALA A 120 -9.29 -1.90 0.32
N GLY A 121 -9.60 -2.86 -0.56
CA GLY A 121 -9.88 -2.62 -1.98
C GLY A 121 -8.63 -2.53 -2.86
N ALA A 122 -7.47 -3.03 -2.39
CA ALA A 122 -6.24 -3.11 -3.19
C ALA A 122 -6.28 -4.26 -4.22
N ILE A 123 -7.05 -5.31 -3.93
CA ILE A 123 -7.40 -6.42 -4.83
C ILE A 123 -8.88 -6.74 -4.67
N SER A 124 -9.47 -7.48 -5.61
CA SER A 124 -10.83 -7.98 -5.44
C SER A 124 -10.87 -9.23 -4.57
N GLN A 125 -12.05 -9.53 -4.01
CA GLN A 125 -12.25 -10.73 -3.19
C GLN A 125 -11.93 -12.02 -3.97
N ALA A 126 -12.26 -12.07 -5.26
CA ALA A 126 -11.97 -13.24 -6.10
C ALA A 126 -10.46 -13.56 -6.18
N TRP A 127 -9.60 -12.53 -6.18
CA TRP A 127 -8.15 -12.72 -6.14
C TRP A 127 -7.66 -13.22 -4.79
N ALA A 128 -8.20 -12.67 -3.70
CA ALA A 128 -7.86 -13.10 -2.33
C ALA A 128 -8.27 -14.56 -2.11
N ASP A 129 -9.50 -14.93 -2.48
CA ASP A 129 -10.04 -16.28 -2.35
C ASP A 129 -9.20 -17.30 -3.13
N TYR A 130 -8.86 -16.99 -4.40
CA TYR A 130 -8.02 -17.88 -5.21
C TYR A 130 -6.61 -18.05 -4.63
N ALA A 131 -5.99 -16.94 -4.20
CA ALA A 131 -4.64 -16.97 -3.63
C ALA A 131 -4.60 -17.74 -2.30
N ALA A 132 -5.67 -17.65 -1.49
CA ALA A 132 -5.83 -18.35 -0.22
C ALA A 132 -6.37 -19.79 -0.36
N ASP A 133 -6.78 -20.23 -1.55
CA ASP A 133 -7.18 -21.62 -1.79
C ASP A 133 -5.94 -22.51 -1.98
N TRP A 134 -5.37 -22.98 -0.87
CA TRP A 134 -4.18 -23.83 -0.83
C TRP A 134 -4.34 -25.21 -1.48
N TYR A 135 -5.55 -25.61 -1.87
CA TYR A 135 -5.86 -26.92 -2.46
C TYR A 135 -6.42 -26.83 -3.89
N SER A 136 -6.45 -25.63 -4.48
CA SER A 136 -6.94 -25.38 -5.85
C SER A 136 -6.12 -26.01 -6.99
N THR A 137 -4.99 -26.64 -6.68
CA THR A 137 -4.07 -27.19 -7.68
C THR A 137 -4.11 -28.71 -7.69
N GLU A 138 -3.97 -29.31 -8.87
CA GLU A 138 -4.07 -30.77 -9.05
C GLU A 138 -3.03 -31.53 -8.21
N GLU A 139 -1.81 -31.00 -8.14
CA GLU A 139 -0.74 -31.54 -7.30
C GLU A 139 -0.68 -30.79 -5.97
N THR A 140 -0.58 -31.57 -4.89
CA THR A 140 -0.42 -31.07 -3.52
C THR A 140 1.02 -31.22 -3.01
N THR A 141 1.88 -31.91 -3.75
CA THR A 141 3.28 -32.16 -3.40
C THR A 141 4.13 -32.17 -4.65
N LEU A 142 5.25 -31.45 -4.63
CA LEU A 142 6.30 -31.54 -5.64
C LEU A 142 7.36 -32.54 -5.17
N THR A 143 7.73 -33.49 -6.03
CA THR A 143 8.89 -34.38 -5.80
C THR A 143 10.02 -33.98 -6.74
N THR A 144 11.17 -33.60 -6.20
CA THR A 144 12.36 -33.23 -6.97
C THR A 144 13.16 -34.47 -7.40
N TYR A 145 14.12 -34.28 -8.30
CA TYR A 145 14.96 -35.38 -8.83
C TYR A 145 15.75 -36.12 -7.74
N ASP A 146 16.10 -35.45 -6.65
CA ASP A 146 16.77 -36.03 -5.47
C ASP A 146 15.78 -36.67 -4.47
N GLU A 147 14.57 -36.99 -4.91
CA GLU A 147 13.47 -37.63 -4.15
C GLU A 147 12.99 -36.82 -2.93
N ARG A 148 13.36 -35.54 -2.83
CA ARG A 148 12.82 -34.65 -1.79
C ARG A 148 11.40 -34.24 -2.14
N GLN A 149 10.56 -34.17 -1.10
CA GLN A 149 9.17 -33.79 -1.23
C GLN A 149 8.92 -32.42 -0.60
N TYR A 150 8.23 -31.57 -1.36
CA TYR A 150 7.83 -30.22 -0.98
C TYR A 150 6.31 -30.15 -1.00
N SER A 151 5.68 -29.84 0.14
CA SER A 151 4.23 -29.56 0.16
C SER A 151 3.94 -28.29 -0.64
N LEU A 152 2.89 -28.33 -1.47
CA LEU A 152 2.41 -27.18 -2.25
C LEU A 152 1.17 -26.52 -1.60
N THR A 153 0.69 -27.08 -0.49
CA THR A 153 -0.49 -26.61 0.23
C THR A 153 -0.16 -25.63 1.36
N VAL A 154 1.03 -25.03 1.31
CA VAL A 154 1.53 -24.11 2.34
C VAL A 154 2.38 -23.01 1.72
N PRO A 155 2.50 -21.85 2.38
CA PRO A 155 3.46 -20.85 1.96
C PRO A 155 4.89 -21.30 2.30
N TYR A 156 5.84 -20.85 1.49
CA TYR A 156 7.26 -20.83 1.81
C TYR A 156 7.67 -19.41 2.11
N TYR A 157 8.64 -19.22 3.00
CA TYR A 157 9.07 -17.90 3.40
C TYR A 157 10.59 -17.74 3.48
N SER A 158 11.03 -16.50 3.33
CA SER A 158 12.39 -16.05 3.61
C SER A 158 12.32 -14.69 4.30
N VAL A 159 13.18 -14.46 5.28
CA VAL A 159 13.23 -13.20 6.04
C VAL A 159 14.60 -12.56 5.84
N ASP A 160 14.63 -11.27 5.51
CA ASP A 160 15.89 -10.54 5.46
C ASP A 160 16.32 -10.00 6.84
N SER A 161 17.53 -9.47 6.93
CA SER A 161 18.09 -8.96 8.19
C SER A 161 17.32 -7.78 8.80
N LEU A 162 16.41 -7.17 8.05
CA LEU A 162 15.58 -6.04 8.46
C LEU A 162 14.18 -6.49 8.91
N GLY A 163 13.89 -7.79 8.86
CA GLY A 163 12.59 -8.34 9.22
C GLY A 163 11.55 -8.20 8.13
N LEU A 164 11.95 -7.95 6.87
CA LEU A 164 11.05 -8.00 5.74
C LEU A 164 10.95 -9.43 5.25
N VAL A 165 9.73 -9.95 5.24
CA VAL A 165 9.41 -11.33 4.89
C VAL A 165 8.91 -11.38 3.45
N THR A 166 9.35 -12.38 2.71
CA THR A 166 8.76 -12.75 1.42
C THR A 166 8.12 -14.11 1.59
N PHE A 167 6.81 -14.19 1.39
CA PHE A 167 6.04 -15.41 1.27
C PHE A 167 5.86 -15.77 -0.20
N LYS A 168 5.90 -17.05 -0.51
CA LYS A 168 5.56 -17.57 -1.83
C LYS A 168 4.66 -18.79 -1.73
N ARG A 169 3.79 -18.93 -2.72
CA ARG A 169 3.02 -20.15 -2.96
C ARG A 169 3.39 -20.71 -4.32
N PHE A 170 3.49 -22.03 -4.40
CA PHE A 170 3.87 -22.74 -5.61
C PHE A 170 2.82 -23.76 -6.00
N ALA A 171 2.85 -24.16 -7.27
CA ALA A 171 2.04 -25.22 -7.83
C ALA A 171 2.84 -25.93 -8.92
N VAL A 172 2.40 -27.11 -9.33
CA VAL A 172 2.89 -27.73 -10.57
C VAL A 172 1.88 -27.48 -11.67
N GLN A 173 2.34 -26.94 -12.78
CA GLN A 173 1.52 -26.65 -13.96
C GLN A 173 2.15 -27.28 -15.18
N ASN A 174 1.46 -28.20 -15.84
CA ASN A 174 1.99 -28.97 -16.95
C ASN A 174 3.38 -29.60 -16.62
N GLY A 175 3.52 -30.15 -15.42
CA GLY A 175 4.80 -30.71 -14.94
C GLY A 175 5.88 -29.69 -14.55
N VAL A 176 5.58 -28.38 -14.57
CA VAL A 176 6.53 -27.31 -14.24
C VAL A 176 6.19 -26.67 -12.89
N PRO A 177 7.13 -26.69 -11.92
CA PRO A 177 7.03 -25.90 -10.70
C PRO A 177 6.90 -24.40 -11.00
N THR A 178 5.77 -23.82 -10.61
CA THR A 178 5.39 -22.45 -10.96
C THR A 178 5.01 -21.69 -9.69
N THR A 179 5.48 -20.45 -9.58
CA THR A 179 5.06 -19.51 -8.53
C THR A 179 3.64 -19.01 -8.82
N LEU A 180 2.73 -19.13 -7.86
CA LEU A 180 1.36 -18.61 -7.94
C LEU A 180 1.17 -17.31 -7.16
N MET A 181 2.00 -17.09 -6.14
CA MET A 181 1.97 -15.89 -5.33
C MET A 181 3.37 -15.57 -4.86
N ALA A 182 3.69 -14.28 -4.86
CA ALA A 182 4.75 -13.70 -4.05
C ALA A 182 4.14 -12.55 -3.24
N LEU A 183 4.22 -12.61 -1.92
CA LEU A 183 3.69 -11.60 -1.00
C LEU A 183 4.84 -11.13 -0.11
N LYS A 184 5.16 -9.83 -0.14
CA LYS A 184 6.19 -9.25 0.71
C LYS A 184 5.58 -8.33 1.75
N MET A 185 5.96 -8.55 3.00
CA MET A 185 5.43 -7.82 4.14
C MET A 185 6.49 -7.55 5.20
N ASP A 186 6.25 -6.55 6.02
CA ASP A 186 7.06 -6.34 7.22
C ASP A 186 6.58 -7.26 8.36
N SER A 187 7.48 -8.05 8.93
CA SER A 187 7.14 -9.03 9.98
C SER A 187 6.60 -8.39 11.26
N ARG A 188 6.96 -7.14 11.53
CA ARG A 188 6.62 -6.45 12.78
C ARG A 188 5.21 -5.85 12.74
N THR A 189 4.87 -5.22 11.63
CA THR A 189 3.62 -4.47 11.45
C THR A 189 2.56 -5.25 10.69
N GLY A 190 2.95 -6.31 9.96
CA GLY A 190 2.04 -7.04 9.09
C GLY A 190 1.70 -6.29 7.79
N GLN A 191 2.29 -5.11 7.56
CA GLN A 191 2.00 -4.31 6.38
C GLN A 191 2.60 -4.93 5.13
N VAL A 192 1.75 -5.12 4.12
CA VAL A 192 2.17 -5.59 2.80
C VAL A 192 2.72 -4.42 2.02
N TYR A 193 3.93 -4.57 1.47
CA TYR A 193 4.56 -3.57 0.61
C TYR A 193 4.74 -4.04 -0.84
N SER A 194 4.50 -5.31 -1.12
CA SER A 194 4.49 -5.83 -2.49
C SER A 194 3.69 -7.12 -2.57
N PHE A 195 2.95 -7.31 -3.65
CA PHE A 195 2.43 -8.62 -4.03
C PHE A 195 2.47 -8.84 -5.53
N TRP A 196 2.51 -10.11 -5.91
CA TRP A 196 2.24 -10.62 -7.25
C TRP A 196 1.39 -11.87 -7.08
N LEU A 197 0.23 -11.91 -7.75
CA LEU A 197 -0.72 -13.02 -7.74
C LEU A 197 -0.94 -13.51 -9.16
N SER A 198 -1.17 -14.81 -9.31
CA SER A 198 -1.36 -15.45 -10.60
C SER A 198 -2.49 -16.48 -10.56
N THR A 199 -3.35 -16.43 -11.56
CA THR A 199 -4.54 -17.29 -11.68
C THR A 199 -4.68 -17.83 -13.12
N PRO A 200 -5.37 -18.96 -13.37
CA PRO A 200 -5.72 -19.38 -14.73
C PRO A 200 -6.47 -18.28 -15.48
N ALA A 201 -6.24 -18.13 -16.77
CA ALA A 201 -6.83 -17.04 -17.56
C ALA A 201 -8.37 -17.11 -17.64
N ASP A 202 -8.96 -18.29 -17.40
CA ASP A 202 -10.40 -18.56 -17.39
C ASP A 202 -11.02 -18.50 -15.98
N SER A 203 -10.24 -18.11 -14.96
CA SER A 203 -10.74 -18.06 -13.59
C SER A 203 -11.69 -16.88 -13.35
N ALA A 204 -12.53 -17.00 -12.33
CA ALA A 204 -13.40 -15.90 -11.88
C ALA A 204 -12.59 -14.64 -11.52
N ALA A 205 -11.38 -14.80 -10.96
CA ALA A 205 -10.49 -13.69 -10.62
C ALA A 205 -9.92 -12.99 -11.86
N ALA A 206 -9.61 -13.73 -12.93
CA ALA A 206 -9.15 -13.15 -14.19
C ALA A 206 -10.25 -12.37 -14.93
N HIS A 207 -11.51 -12.84 -14.82
CA HIS A 207 -12.67 -12.24 -15.47
C HIS A 207 -13.35 -11.14 -14.66
N ASP A 208 -12.87 -10.87 -13.45
CA ASP A 208 -13.42 -9.83 -12.59
C ASP A 208 -13.16 -8.43 -13.21
N PRO A 209 -14.17 -7.60 -13.47
CA PRO A 209 -13.99 -6.22 -13.97
C PRO A 209 -13.24 -5.30 -12.99
N GLU A 210 -13.07 -5.70 -11.72
CA GLU A 210 -12.25 -5.04 -10.70
C GLU A 210 -10.83 -5.61 -10.59
N SER A 211 -10.48 -6.64 -11.36
CA SER A 211 -9.17 -7.30 -11.36
C SER A 211 -7.99 -6.40 -11.76
N LEU A 212 -8.26 -5.31 -12.47
CA LEU A 212 -7.25 -4.36 -12.92
C LEU A 212 -7.01 -3.31 -11.82
N PRO A 213 -5.79 -3.18 -11.27
CA PRO A 213 -5.51 -2.18 -10.24
C PRO A 213 -5.79 -0.78 -10.77
N LYS A 214 -6.87 -0.12 -10.33
CA LYS A 214 -7.19 1.28 -10.67
C LYS A 214 -6.48 2.22 -9.70
N GLU A 215 -6.53 3.52 -9.95
CA GLU A 215 -6.00 4.52 -9.01
C GLU A 215 -6.53 4.32 -7.57
N ALA A 216 -7.82 4.02 -7.43
CA ALA A 216 -8.43 3.72 -6.13
C ALA A 216 -7.76 2.53 -5.42
N ALA A 217 -7.40 1.46 -6.15
CA ALA A 217 -6.71 0.30 -5.59
C ALA A 217 -5.27 0.64 -5.16
N LEU A 218 -4.58 1.51 -5.91
CA LEU A 218 -3.23 1.96 -5.51
C LEU A 218 -3.27 2.84 -4.25
N ARG A 219 -4.28 3.72 -4.15
CA ARG A 219 -4.50 4.55 -2.96
C ARG A 219 -4.85 3.69 -1.75
N ALA A 220 -5.77 2.74 -1.91
CA ALA A 220 -6.10 1.73 -0.92
C ALA A 220 -4.88 0.93 -0.46
N PHE A 221 -3.99 0.55 -1.38
CA PHE A 221 -2.74 -0.14 -1.05
C PHE A 221 -1.79 0.73 -0.22
N ALA A 222 -1.65 2.02 -0.57
CA ALA A 222 -0.87 2.97 0.22
C ALA A 222 -1.48 3.19 1.61
N ASP A 223 -2.80 3.23 1.72
CA ASP A 223 -3.53 3.39 2.97
C ASP A 223 -3.37 2.16 3.89
N GLN A 224 -3.49 0.95 3.33
CA GLN A 224 -3.17 -0.33 3.98
C GLN A 224 -1.73 -0.36 4.51
N ALA A 225 -0.79 0.24 3.79
CA ALA A 225 0.60 0.39 4.21
C ALA A 225 0.80 1.51 5.26
N GLY A 226 -0.27 2.16 5.73
CA GLY A 226 -0.24 3.22 6.73
C GLY A 226 0.31 4.56 6.21
N LEU A 227 0.24 4.80 4.90
CA LEU A 227 0.86 5.95 4.24
C LEU A 227 -0.15 7.05 3.84
N THR A 228 -1.39 6.98 4.33
CA THR A 228 -2.45 7.97 4.05
C THR A 228 -2.03 9.39 4.41
N SER A 229 -1.33 9.54 5.54
CA SER A 229 -0.92 10.84 6.08
C SER A 229 0.16 11.56 5.27
N LEU A 230 0.77 10.91 4.26
CA LEU A 230 1.64 11.62 3.29
C LEU A 230 0.84 12.66 2.50
N GLY A 231 -0.43 12.35 2.19
CA GLY A 231 -1.43 13.29 1.67
C GLY A 231 -1.22 13.81 0.24
N ASP A 232 -0.07 13.55 -0.38
CA ASP A 232 0.37 14.13 -1.64
C ASP A 232 0.46 13.12 -2.80
N TRP A 233 -0.24 12.00 -2.68
CA TRP A 233 -0.27 10.96 -3.70
C TRP A 233 -0.88 11.47 -5.02
N THR A 234 -0.04 11.51 -6.07
CA THR A 234 -0.40 11.94 -7.43
C THR A 234 -0.39 10.78 -8.40
N TRP A 235 -1.40 10.69 -9.28
CA TRP A 235 -1.40 9.73 -10.39
C TRP A 235 -0.37 10.12 -11.44
N ARG A 236 0.35 9.13 -12.00
CA ARG A 236 1.50 9.34 -12.88
C ARG A 236 1.38 8.53 -14.17
N GLU A 237 0.95 9.20 -15.24
CA GLU A 237 0.84 8.61 -16.60
C GLU A 237 2.12 8.74 -17.42
N ASP A 238 3.02 9.61 -16.98
CA ASP A 238 4.31 9.89 -17.58
C ASP A 238 5.35 8.80 -17.30
N LEU A 239 5.05 7.85 -16.41
CA LEU A 239 5.94 6.75 -16.05
C LEU A 239 5.86 5.58 -17.04
N THR A 240 6.92 4.77 -17.06
CA THR A 240 6.99 3.53 -17.83
C THR A 240 5.97 2.50 -17.32
N TYR A 241 5.51 2.67 -16.09
CA TYR A 241 4.48 1.83 -15.49
C TYR A 241 3.10 2.18 -16.04
N PRO A 242 2.28 1.18 -16.42
CA PRO A 242 0.93 1.44 -16.92
C PRO A 242 0.06 2.19 -15.91
N ARG A 243 0.32 1.98 -14.61
CA ARG A 243 -0.50 2.48 -13.49
C ARG A 243 0.39 2.74 -12.29
N ALA A 244 0.45 3.98 -11.85
CA ALA A 244 1.29 4.36 -10.72
C ALA A 244 0.79 5.62 -10.01
N ILE A 245 1.01 5.67 -8.69
CA ILE A 245 0.91 6.89 -7.90
C ILE A 245 2.23 7.20 -7.21
N TYR A 246 2.53 8.49 -7.03
CA TYR A 246 3.77 8.96 -6.42
C TYR A 246 3.51 9.99 -5.32
N SER A 247 4.22 9.88 -4.21
CA SER A 247 4.30 10.87 -3.14
C SER A 247 5.70 11.49 -3.15
N LEU A 248 5.75 12.82 -3.26
CA LEU A 248 6.98 13.60 -3.17
C LEU A 248 7.49 13.65 -1.73
N ASN A 249 6.57 13.82 -0.77
CA ASN A 249 6.84 13.84 0.67
C ASN A 249 7.49 12.54 1.15
N GLY A 250 6.98 11.40 0.68
CA GLY A 250 7.48 10.08 1.02
C GLY A 250 8.61 9.59 0.10
N GLN A 251 8.91 10.31 -0.99
CA GLN A 251 9.73 9.81 -2.11
C GLN A 251 9.36 8.35 -2.45
N ALA A 252 8.05 8.12 -2.56
CA ALA A 252 7.46 6.79 -2.57
C ALA A 252 6.63 6.59 -3.84
N LEU A 253 6.89 5.48 -4.53
CA LEU A 253 6.20 5.09 -5.75
C LEU A 253 5.44 3.79 -5.49
N VAL A 254 4.12 3.83 -5.70
CA VAL A 254 3.28 2.63 -5.78
C VAL A 254 2.96 2.39 -7.24
N ALA A 255 3.44 1.26 -7.78
CA ALA A 255 3.24 0.90 -9.18
C ALA A 255 2.51 -0.44 -9.28
N ALA A 256 1.68 -0.58 -10.31
CA ALA A 256 0.93 -1.79 -10.59
C ALA A 256 1.11 -2.28 -12.02
N ALA A 257 0.93 -3.58 -12.18
CA ALA A 257 0.83 -4.23 -13.47
C ALA A 257 -0.14 -5.41 -13.40
N SER A 258 -0.65 -5.76 -14.57
CA SER A 258 -1.51 -6.91 -14.76
C SER A 258 -1.44 -7.32 -16.22
N GLY A 259 -1.52 -8.61 -16.52
CA GLY A 259 -1.53 -9.06 -17.91
C GLY A 259 -1.61 -10.57 -18.05
N ALA A 260 -1.84 -10.99 -19.29
CA ALA A 260 -1.75 -12.39 -19.67
C ALA A 260 -0.28 -12.83 -19.76
N TYR A 261 -0.04 -14.09 -19.42
CA TYR A 261 1.21 -14.76 -19.69
C TYR A 261 0.97 -16.26 -19.82
N THR A 262 1.87 -16.95 -20.51
CA THR A 262 1.76 -18.38 -20.73
C THR A 262 2.87 -19.11 -19.99
N VAL A 263 2.51 -20.15 -19.25
CA VAL A 263 3.46 -21.10 -18.67
C VAL A 263 3.66 -22.21 -19.69
N ASN A 264 4.88 -22.29 -20.23
CA ASN A 264 5.26 -23.35 -21.15
C ASN A 264 5.75 -24.57 -20.37
N ASP A 265 5.35 -25.75 -20.82
CA ASP A 265 5.96 -27.00 -20.39
C ASP A 265 7.47 -27.03 -20.75
N TYR A 266 8.31 -27.00 -19.72
CA TYR A 266 9.77 -27.08 -19.89
C TYR A 266 10.29 -28.52 -19.80
N PHE A 267 9.55 -29.44 -19.18
CA PHE A 267 10.06 -30.76 -18.81
C PHE A 267 9.57 -31.91 -19.71
N THR A 268 8.33 -31.86 -20.20
CA THR A 268 7.75 -32.97 -20.96
C THR A 268 7.81 -32.81 -22.49
N TYR A 269 8.34 -31.70 -23.02
CA TYR A 269 8.34 -31.39 -24.47
C TYR A 269 6.95 -31.57 -25.11
N SER A 270 5.88 -31.52 -24.31
CA SER A 270 4.53 -31.89 -24.75
C SER A 270 3.89 -30.80 -25.60
N GLY A 271 4.47 -29.59 -25.58
CA GLY A 271 3.87 -28.39 -26.17
C GLY A 271 2.68 -27.85 -25.38
N ALA A 272 2.38 -28.41 -24.20
CA ALA A 272 1.30 -27.93 -23.35
C ALA A 272 1.61 -26.54 -22.79
N THR A 273 0.67 -25.62 -23.00
CA THR A 273 0.70 -24.25 -22.50
C THR A 273 -0.42 -24.04 -21.51
N SER A 274 -0.15 -23.35 -20.40
CA SER A 274 -1.19 -22.86 -19.50
C SER A 274 -1.25 -21.35 -19.58
N ASP A 275 -2.36 -20.83 -20.10
CA ASP A 275 -2.62 -19.39 -20.14
C ASP A 275 -3.08 -18.90 -18.77
N ARG A 276 -2.45 -17.83 -18.32
CA ARG A 276 -2.66 -17.28 -16.98
C ARG A 276 -2.77 -15.78 -17.04
N TRP A 277 -3.36 -15.24 -15.99
CA TRP A 277 -3.41 -13.82 -15.75
C TRP A 277 -2.68 -13.50 -14.44
N TYR A 278 -1.95 -12.39 -14.40
CA TYR A 278 -1.33 -11.90 -13.17
C TYR A 278 -1.82 -10.51 -12.78
N VAL A 279 -1.71 -10.21 -11.50
CA VAL A 279 -1.86 -8.86 -10.94
C VAL A 279 -0.77 -8.63 -9.90
N SER A 280 -0.23 -7.41 -9.86
CA SER A 280 0.81 -7.04 -8.91
C SER A 280 0.75 -5.57 -8.55
N ILE A 281 1.08 -5.27 -7.29
CA ILE A 281 1.34 -3.92 -6.80
C ILE A 281 2.63 -3.96 -5.98
N GLU A 282 3.50 -2.96 -6.14
CA GLU A 282 4.69 -2.78 -5.31
C GLU A 282 4.87 -1.33 -4.89
N LEU A 283 5.15 -1.15 -3.60
CA LEU A 283 5.64 0.08 -2.99
C LEU A 283 7.18 0.07 -3.00
N SER A 284 7.76 1.13 -3.52
CA SER A 284 9.20 1.33 -3.57
C SER A 284 9.57 2.77 -3.20
N LEU A 285 10.79 2.96 -2.71
CA LEU A 285 11.36 4.29 -2.58
C LEU A 285 11.98 4.72 -3.90
N CYS A 286 11.65 5.92 -4.34
CA CYS A 286 12.14 6.50 -5.57
C CYS A 286 12.22 8.01 -5.38
N ALA A 287 13.43 8.57 -5.44
CA ALA A 287 13.59 10.01 -5.52
C ALA A 287 12.97 10.53 -6.82
N GLU A 288 12.40 11.72 -6.80
CA GLU A 288 11.70 12.30 -7.97
C GLU A 288 12.58 12.31 -9.24
N ALA A 289 13.86 12.63 -9.08
CA ALA A 289 14.84 12.65 -10.18
C ALA A 289 15.10 11.27 -10.83
N ASN A 290 14.76 10.18 -10.12
CA ASN A 290 15.02 8.81 -10.55
C ASN A 290 13.75 8.09 -11.02
N LEU A 291 12.65 8.84 -11.17
CA LEU A 291 11.40 8.27 -11.63
C LEU A 291 11.55 7.68 -13.04
N PRO A 292 11.02 6.47 -13.29
CA PRO A 292 11.17 5.80 -14.57
C PRO A 292 10.20 6.39 -15.58
N LEU A 293 10.53 7.56 -16.12
CA LEU A 293 9.76 8.24 -17.15
C LEU A 293 9.69 7.39 -18.42
N ARG A 294 8.52 7.38 -19.05
CA ARG A 294 8.34 6.78 -20.38
C ARG A 294 9.21 7.57 -21.37
N MET A 295 9.94 6.88 -22.24
CA MET A 295 10.63 7.58 -23.33
C MET A 295 9.58 8.37 -24.12
N GLN A 296 9.73 9.70 -24.15
CA GLN A 296 9.01 10.50 -25.13
C GLN A 296 9.61 10.16 -26.49
N ASP A 297 8.77 9.78 -27.45
CA ASP A 297 9.20 9.63 -28.84
C ASP A 297 9.65 11.01 -29.35
N ASP A 298 10.95 11.29 -29.22
CA ASP A 298 11.61 12.51 -29.70
C ASP A 298 11.66 12.59 -31.24
N THR A 299 11.00 11.66 -31.94
CA THR A 299 10.85 11.68 -33.41
C THR A 299 10.10 12.91 -33.90
N THR A 300 9.35 13.60 -33.04
CA THR A 300 8.63 14.84 -33.42
C THR A 300 9.51 16.10 -33.40
N ASN A 301 10.65 16.08 -32.69
CA ASN A 301 11.56 17.23 -32.61
C ASN A 301 12.69 17.16 -33.65
N LEU A 302 13.13 15.96 -34.04
CA LEU A 302 14.14 15.79 -35.08
C LEU A 302 13.64 16.15 -36.49
N GLU A 303 12.34 16.03 -36.77
CA GLU A 303 11.77 16.48 -38.06
C GLU A 303 11.63 18.01 -38.16
N LYS A 304 11.59 18.73 -37.03
CA LYS A 304 11.53 20.20 -37.01
C LYS A 304 12.91 20.86 -37.05
N GLU A 305 13.94 20.22 -36.50
CA GLU A 305 15.32 20.70 -36.66
C GLU A 305 15.93 20.33 -38.03
N ALA A 306 15.38 19.32 -38.71
CA ALA A 306 15.82 18.95 -40.06
C ALA A 306 15.22 19.83 -41.19
N ASN A 307 14.22 20.66 -40.91
CA ASN A 307 13.71 21.64 -41.86
C ASN A 307 13.13 22.90 -41.20
N PRO A 308 13.93 23.96 -41.00
CA PRO A 308 13.43 25.24 -40.49
C PRO A 308 12.54 26.03 -41.48
N ASP A 309 12.27 25.50 -42.69
CA ASP A 309 11.48 26.17 -43.74
C ASP A 309 10.36 25.28 -44.36
N ALA A 310 9.72 24.39 -43.59
CA ALA A 310 8.44 23.74 -43.98
C ALA A 310 7.21 24.44 -43.39
#